data_AF-A0A4S3PUZ5-F1
#
_entry.id   AF-A0A4S3PUZ5-F1
#
_cell.length_a   1.000
_cell.length_b   1.000
_cell.length_c   1.000
_cell.angle_alpha   90.00
_cell.angle_beta   90.00
_cell.angle_gamma   90.00
#
_symmetry.space_group_name_H-M   'P 1'
#
loop_
_entity.id
_entity.type
_entity.pdbx_description
1 polymer ?
#
loop_
_entity_poly.entity_id
_entity_poly.type
_entity_poly.pdbx_seq_one_letter_code
_entity_poly.pdbx_strand_id
1 'polypeptide(L)'
;MTLAQTIVMISIGTIIVQPMLQKDLVKTLVGAGIFVATMLIIEYLELKFNIVEKFITGKSKIVIENGSLNIKNLKKLRLTVDQLEMRFRNQGISTLNDIKTATIEPNGLLGYELKEEAKPLTVGEFKKLLDSYFPSLQNQEQNQSTQKDSIFEEISHNKPQDHPKYLQ
;
A
#
# COMPACT_ATOMS: atom_id res chain seq x y z
N MET A 1 13.08 7.21 0.12
CA MET A 1 14.41 7.85 0.17
C MET A 1 15.13 7.52 -1.12
N THR A 2 15.37 8.50 -1.99
CA THR A 2 16.13 8.29 -3.23
C THR A 2 17.63 8.33 -2.93
N LEU A 3 18.44 7.71 -3.78
CA LEU A 3 19.89 7.77 -3.65
C LEU A 3 20.42 9.21 -3.78
N ALA A 4 19.83 9.99 -4.69
CA ALA A 4 20.10 11.42 -4.84
C ALA A 4 19.85 12.19 -3.54
N GLN A 5 18.73 11.92 -2.84
CA GLN A 5 18.40 12.58 -1.57
C GLN A 5 19.44 12.27 -0.47
N THR A 6 19.95 11.04 -0.41
CA THR A 6 21.02 10.68 0.54
C THR A 6 22.32 11.45 0.24
N ILE A 7 22.70 11.57 -1.04
CA ILE A 7 23.88 12.34 -1.45
C ILE A 7 23.72 13.81 -1.07
N VAL A 8 22.54 14.39 -1.29
CA VAL A 8 22.23 15.77 -0.90
C VAL A 8 22.40 15.96 0.60
N MET A 9 21.87 15.06 1.44
CA MET A 9 22.01 15.17 2.90
C MET A 9 23.46 15.15 3.36
N ILE A 10 24.28 14.23 2.84
CA ILE A 10 25.72 14.16 3.17
C ILE A 10 26.43 15.43 2.70
N SER A 11 26.12 15.89 1.48
CA SER A 11 26.78 17.06 0.87
C SER A 11 26.45 18.36 1.59
N ILE A 12 25.21 18.57 2.01
CA ILE A 12 24.80 19.76 2.79
C ILE A 12 25.64 19.88 4.07
N GLY A 13 25.86 18.77 4.79
CA GLY A 13 26.70 18.76 5.98
C GLY A 13 28.13 19.26 5.68
N THR A 14 28.71 18.82 4.57
CA THR A 14 30.07 19.26 4.17
C THR A 14 30.12 20.74 3.77
N ILE A 15 29.10 21.25 3.08
CA ILE A 15 29.01 22.64 2.64
C ILE A 15 28.88 23.58 3.85
N ILE A 16 28.12 23.18 4.87
CA ILE A 16 27.95 23.97 6.11
C ILE A 16 29.27 24.09 6.88
N VAL A 17 30.12 23.07 6.87
CA VAL A 17 31.39 23.03 7.63
C VAL A 17 32.55 23.75 6.90
N GLN A 18 32.55 23.78 5.56
CA GLN A 18 33.61 24.41 4.76
C GLN A 18 34.02 25.85 5.16
N PRO A 19 33.09 26.79 5.44
CA PRO A 19 33.49 28.17 5.75
C PRO A 19 34.21 28.29 7.10
N MET A 20 33.99 27.34 8.03
CA MET A 20 34.73 27.27 9.30
C MET A 20 36.19 26.82 9.10
N LEU A 21 36.44 25.98 8.10
CA LEU A 21 37.77 25.43 7.82
C LEU A 21 38.66 26.39 7.03
N GLN A 22 38.12 27.00 5.98
CA GLN A 22 38.93 27.75 5.00
C GLN A 22 38.88 29.27 5.20
N LYS A 23 37.98 29.79 6.04
CA LYS A 23 37.72 31.24 6.27
C LYS A 23 37.39 32.09 5.03
N ASP A 24 37.38 31.48 3.84
CA ASP A 24 36.97 32.08 2.57
C ASP A 24 35.49 31.81 2.28
N LEU A 25 34.63 32.77 2.68
CA LEU A 25 33.18 32.66 2.49
C LEU A 25 32.78 32.65 1.00
N VAL A 26 33.47 33.43 0.17
CA VAL A 26 33.16 33.55 -1.27
C VAL A 26 33.38 32.21 -2.00
N LYS A 27 34.49 31.53 -1.72
CA LYS A 27 34.78 30.21 -2.32
C LYS A 27 33.75 29.17 -1.90
N THR A 28 33.33 29.21 -0.63
CA THR A 28 32.27 28.34 -0.12
C THR A 28 30.95 28.60 -0.84
N LEU A 29 30.57 29.87 -1.03
CA LEU A 29 29.32 30.24 -1.69
C LEU A 29 29.32 29.86 -3.18
N VAL A 30 30.43 30.04 -3.87
CA VAL A 30 30.61 29.59 -5.26
C VAL A 30 30.52 28.07 -5.35
N GLY A 31 31.19 27.34 -4.45
CA GLY A 31 31.11 25.87 -4.39
C GLY A 31 29.69 25.37 -4.14
N ALA A 32 28.96 26.00 -3.22
CA ALA A 32 27.55 25.70 -2.96
C ALA A 32 26.67 25.97 -4.19
N GLY A 33 26.89 27.10 -4.89
CA GLY A 33 26.18 27.43 -6.12
C GLY A 33 26.40 26.40 -7.23
N ILE A 34 27.66 25.96 -7.43
CA ILE A 34 28.01 24.90 -8.39
C ILE A 34 27.33 23.59 -8.01
N PHE A 35 27.32 23.24 -6.72
CA PHE A 35 26.65 22.02 -6.23
C PHE A 35 25.15 22.04 -6.52
N VAL A 36 24.46 23.14 -6.18
CA VAL A 36 23.02 23.30 -6.45
C VAL A 36 22.74 23.25 -7.95
N ALA A 37 23.53 23.96 -8.77
CA ALA A 37 23.38 23.92 -10.22
C ALA A 37 23.56 22.50 -10.78
N THR A 38 24.56 21.77 -10.28
CA THR A 38 24.81 20.38 -10.69
C THR A 38 23.64 19.47 -10.30
N MET A 39 23.08 19.63 -9.11
CA MET A 39 21.89 18.86 -8.68
C MET A 39 20.69 19.13 -9.57
N LEU A 40 20.39 20.40 -9.88
CA LEU A 40 19.29 20.77 -10.77
C LEU A 40 19.50 20.21 -12.19
N ILE A 41 20.75 20.21 -12.67
CA ILE A 41 21.09 19.60 -13.96
C ILE A 41 20.84 18.10 -13.92
N ILE A 42 21.31 17.38 -12.90
CA ILE A 42 21.08 15.94 -12.77
C ILE A 42 19.59 15.61 -12.73
N GLU A 43 18.81 16.32 -11.91
CA GLU A 43 17.36 16.13 -11.80
C GLU A 43 16.65 16.38 -13.14
N TYR A 44 17.04 17.43 -13.86
CA TYR A 44 16.53 17.70 -15.20
C TYR A 44 16.88 16.58 -16.19
N LEU A 45 18.11 16.06 -16.15
CA LEU A 45 18.53 14.96 -17.01
C LEU A 45 17.78 13.66 -16.67
N GLU A 46 17.51 13.38 -15.39
CA GLU A 46 16.71 12.24 -14.96
C GLU A 46 15.30 12.30 -15.55
N LEU A 47 14.63 13.46 -15.44
CA LEU A 47 13.28 13.65 -15.96
C LEU A 47 13.22 13.63 -17.49
N LYS A 48 14.29 14.08 -18.16
CA LYS A 48 14.32 14.18 -19.63
C LYS A 48 14.73 12.88 -20.32
N PHE A 49 15.59 12.09 -19.68
CA PHE A 49 16.19 10.90 -20.30
C PHE A 49 15.94 9.64 -19.47
N ASN A 50 15.05 8.77 -19.96
CA ASN A 50 14.75 7.46 -19.36
C ASN A 50 16.00 6.56 -19.15
N ILE A 51 17.08 6.80 -19.89
CA ILE A 51 18.35 6.07 -19.71
C ILE A 51 19.06 6.52 -18.42
N VAL A 52 19.08 7.83 -18.16
CA VAL A 52 19.66 8.43 -16.95
C VAL A 52 18.83 8.00 -15.74
N GLU A 53 17.50 8.12 -15.84
CA GLU A 53 16.56 7.61 -14.83
C GLU A 53 16.82 6.14 -14.50
N LYS A 54 16.87 5.25 -15.52
CA LYS A 54 17.14 3.82 -15.30
C LYS A 54 18.52 3.52 -14.76
N PHE A 55 19.52 4.35 -15.05
CA PHE A 55 20.88 4.18 -14.55
C PHE A 55 20.98 4.59 -13.07
N ILE A 56 20.37 5.72 -12.69
CA ILE A 56 20.44 6.27 -11.34
C ILE A 56 19.46 5.56 -10.39
N THR A 57 18.21 5.42 -10.80
CA THR A 57 17.17 4.76 -9.99
C THR A 57 17.35 3.25 -9.98
N GLY A 58 17.89 2.67 -11.06
CA GLY A 58 17.98 1.22 -11.24
C GLY A 58 16.68 0.60 -11.77
N LYS A 59 16.70 -0.71 -12.03
CA LYS A 59 15.51 -1.47 -12.47
C LYS A 59 15.12 -2.48 -11.40
N SER A 60 13.83 -2.55 -11.10
CA SER A 60 13.28 -3.62 -10.27
C SER A 60 13.56 -5.00 -10.89
N LYS A 61 13.67 -6.01 -10.04
CA LYS A 61 13.93 -7.40 -10.44
C LYS A 61 12.81 -8.27 -9.94
N ILE A 62 12.13 -8.95 -10.87
CA ILE A 62 11.09 -9.92 -10.55
C ILE A 62 11.74 -11.13 -9.87
N VAL A 63 11.29 -11.44 -8.65
CA VAL A 63 11.74 -12.59 -7.84
C VAL A 63 10.68 -13.68 -7.74
N ILE A 64 9.40 -13.34 -7.89
CA ILE A 64 8.29 -14.28 -8.04
C ILE A 64 7.45 -13.83 -9.24
N GLU A 65 7.14 -14.74 -10.15
CA GLU A 65 6.33 -14.51 -11.33
C GLU A 65 5.27 -15.61 -11.45
N ASN A 66 3.99 -15.23 -11.44
CA ASN A 66 2.86 -16.17 -11.47
C ASN A 66 2.97 -17.28 -10.40
N GLY A 67 3.36 -16.90 -9.18
CA GLY A 67 3.55 -17.81 -8.04
C GLY A 67 4.81 -18.68 -8.11
N SER A 68 5.64 -18.53 -9.15
CA SER A 68 6.89 -19.30 -9.31
C SER A 68 8.13 -18.45 -8.98
N LEU A 69 9.04 -19.01 -8.19
CA LEU A 69 10.29 -18.34 -7.82
C LEU A 69 11.24 -18.20 -9.02
N ASN A 70 11.71 -16.97 -9.26
CA ASN A 70 12.72 -16.70 -10.28
C ASN A 70 14.13 -16.85 -9.70
N ILE A 71 14.61 -18.10 -9.62
CA ILE A 71 15.93 -18.47 -9.07
C ILE A 71 17.08 -17.72 -9.76
N LYS A 72 16.96 -17.47 -11.08
CA LYS A 72 17.97 -16.73 -11.85
C LYS A 72 18.14 -15.30 -11.32
N ASN A 73 17.04 -14.61 -11.05
CA ASN A 73 17.08 -13.25 -10.52
C ASN A 73 17.49 -13.22 -9.05
N LEU A 74 17.06 -14.19 -8.23
CA LEU A 74 17.52 -14.33 -6.85
C LEU A 74 19.04 -14.49 -6.77
N LYS A 75 19.63 -15.32 -7.63
CA LYS A 75 21.10 -15.50 -7.70
C LYS A 75 21.81 -14.20 -8.11
N LYS A 76 21.25 -13.44 -9.06
CA LYS A 76 21.80 -12.12 -9.47
C LYS A 76 21.74 -11.09 -8.35
N LEU A 77 20.69 -11.13 -7.53
CA LEU A 77 20.51 -10.27 -6.37
C LEU A 77 21.29 -10.74 -5.13
N ARG A 78 21.94 -11.91 -5.18
CA ARG A 78 22.55 -12.57 -4.01
C ARG A 78 21.55 -12.70 -2.85
N LEU A 79 20.28 -12.94 -3.19
CA LEU A 79 19.18 -13.08 -2.24
C LEU A 79 18.81 -14.57 -2.13
N THR A 80 18.86 -15.11 -0.92
CA THR A 80 18.41 -16.49 -0.65
C THR A 80 16.89 -16.56 -0.55
N VAL A 81 16.33 -17.77 -0.68
CA VAL A 81 14.88 -17.99 -0.49
C VAL A 81 14.48 -17.63 0.94
N ASP A 82 15.26 -18.06 1.93
CA ASP A 82 15.01 -17.73 3.35
C ASP A 82 14.97 -16.21 3.60
N GLN A 83 15.87 -15.45 2.98
CA GLN A 83 15.84 -13.98 3.07
C GLN A 83 14.60 -13.38 2.40
N LEU A 84 14.15 -13.95 1.29
CA LEU A 84 12.93 -13.50 0.63
C LEU A 84 11.71 -13.79 1.52
N GLU A 85 11.60 -14.98 2.09
CA GLU A 85 10.54 -15.37 3.03
C GLU A 85 10.54 -14.49 4.28
N MET A 86 11.71 -14.20 4.85
CA MET A 86 11.83 -13.27 5.97
C MET A 86 11.26 -11.88 5.63
N ARG A 87 11.51 -11.39 4.42
CA ARG A 87 10.97 -10.09 3.97
C ARG A 87 9.45 -10.12 3.84
N PHE A 88 8.87 -11.20 3.31
CA PHE A 88 7.42 -11.37 3.27
C PHE A 88 6.79 -11.44 4.66
N ARG A 89 7.43 -12.17 5.59
CA ARG A 89 6.97 -12.24 6.97
C ARG A 89 6.99 -10.88 7.66
N ASN A 90 7.98 -10.03 7.37
CA ASN A 90 8.02 -8.64 7.85
C ASN A 90 6.89 -7.77 7.27
N GLN A 91 6.28 -8.17 6.14
CA GLN A 91 5.09 -7.54 5.56
C GLN A 91 3.77 -8.22 6.03
N GLY A 92 3.84 -9.15 6.99
CA GLY A 92 2.67 -9.88 7.49
C GLY A 92 2.22 -11.06 6.62
N ILE A 93 3.00 -11.45 5.61
CA ILE A 93 2.67 -12.56 4.71
C ILE A 93 3.42 -13.80 5.16
N SER A 94 2.67 -14.84 5.54
CA SER A 94 3.25 -16.04 6.17
C SER A 94 3.71 -17.08 5.16
N THR A 95 3.15 -17.09 3.94
CA THR A 95 3.46 -18.09 2.92
C THR A 95 3.68 -17.46 1.55
N LEU A 96 4.66 -17.99 0.81
CA LEU A 96 4.90 -17.59 -0.57
C LEU A 96 3.78 -18.02 -1.52
N ASN A 97 2.95 -19.00 -1.11
CA ASN A 97 1.82 -19.45 -1.93
C ASN A 97 0.76 -18.37 -2.14
N ASP A 98 0.68 -17.37 -1.29
CA ASP A 98 -0.29 -16.27 -1.41
C ASP A 98 0.19 -15.20 -2.41
N ILE A 99 1.44 -15.29 -2.87
CA ILE A 99 2.06 -14.31 -3.76
C ILE A 99 1.83 -14.70 -5.22
N LYS A 100 1.31 -13.75 -6.00
CA LYS A 100 1.21 -13.86 -7.46
C LYS A 100 2.49 -13.35 -8.13
N THR A 101 2.92 -12.15 -7.76
CA THR A 101 4.11 -11.51 -8.32
C THR A 101 4.87 -10.80 -7.22
N ALA A 102 6.20 -10.79 -7.28
CA ALA A 102 7.01 -9.96 -6.40
C ALA A 102 8.28 -9.45 -7.07
N THR A 103 8.66 -8.23 -6.70
CA THR A 103 9.84 -7.53 -7.18
C THR A 103 10.72 -7.10 -6.02
N ILE A 104 12.03 -7.08 -6.27
CA ILE A 104 12.97 -6.35 -5.44
C ILE A 104 13.29 -5.05 -6.16
N GLU A 105 12.97 -3.95 -5.51
CA GLU A 105 13.27 -2.60 -5.97
C GLU A 105 14.77 -2.29 -5.76
N PRO A 106 15.34 -1.32 -6.50
CA PRO A 106 16.77 -0.99 -6.40
C PRO A 106 17.22 -0.52 -5.01
N ASN A 107 16.30 0.06 -4.24
CA ASN A 107 16.52 0.41 -2.83
C ASN A 107 16.46 -0.81 -1.88
N GLY A 108 16.28 -2.02 -2.42
CA GLY A 108 16.19 -3.27 -1.69
C GLY A 108 14.81 -3.57 -1.10
N LEU A 109 13.82 -2.71 -1.30
CA LEU A 109 12.45 -2.94 -0.83
C LEU A 109 11.75 -4.03 -1.65
N LEU A 110 10.77 -4.67 -1.02
CA LEU A 110 9.96 -5.72 -1.63
C LEU A 110 8.65 -5.10 -2.14
N GLY A 111 8.40 -5.19 -3.45
CA GLY A 111 7.08 -5.00 -4.04
C GLY A 111 6.40 -6.35 -4.23
N TYR A 112 5.08 -6.42 -4.02
CA TYR A 112 4.34 -7.67 -4.20
C TYR A 112 2.89 -7.45 -4.61
N GLU A 113 2.32 -8.48 -5.23
CA GLU A 113 0.91 -8.62 -5.54
C GLU A 113 0.45 -9.98 -5.00
N LEU A 114 -0.61 -9.97 -4.19
CA LEU A 114 -1.25 -11.19 -3.69
C LEU A 114 -2.12 -11.83 -4.77
N LYS A 115 -2.29 -13.15 -4.69
CA LYS A 115 -3.31 -13.87 -5.46
C LYS A 115 -4.71 -13.39 -5.06
N GLU A 116 -5.68 -13.54 -5.96
CA GLU A 116 -7.05 -13.03 -5.74
C GLU A 116 -7.66 -13.55 -4.44
N GLU A 117 -7.47 -14.83 -4.16
CA GLU A 117 -7.95 -15.51 -2.94
C GLU A 117 -7.30 -15.02 -1.64
N ALA A 118 -6.12 -14.39 -1.72
CA ALA A 118 -5.37 -13.89 -0.56
C ALA A 118 -5.48 -12.37 -0.40
N LYS A 119 -6.10 -11.65 -1.35
CA LYS A 119 -6.28 -10.20 -1.25
C LYS A 119 -7.27 -9.87 -0.12
N PRO A 120 -6.98 -8.85 0.70
CA PRO A 120 -7.93 -8.40 1.71
C PRO A 120 -9.14 -7.76 1.03
N LEU A 121 -10.33 -8.08 1.52
CA LEU A 121 -11.56 -7.44 1.07
C LEU A 121 -11.59 -5.99 1.55
N THR A 122 -11.77 -5.04 0.64
CA THR A 122 -11.91 -3.63 1.04
C THR A 122 -13.31 -3.36 1.58
N VAL A 123 -13.45 -2.36 2.47
CA VAL A 123 -14.76 -1.95 3.01
C VAL A 123 -15.73 -1.56 1.88
N GLY A 124 -15.23 -0.94 0.80
CA GLY A 124 -16.06 -0.56 -0.34
C GLY A 124 -16.59 -1.76 -1.12
N GLU A 125 -15.77 -2.78 -1.35
CA GLU A 125 -16.19 -4.03 -1.99
C GLU A 125 -17.18 -4.79 -1.11
N PHE A 126 -16.92 -4.86 0.20
CA PHE A 126 -17.84 -5.47 1.15
C PHE A 126 -19.22 -4.80 1.14
N LYS A 127 -19.28 -3.46 1.14
CA LYS A 127 -20.55 -2.73 1.06
C LYS A 127 -21.31 -2.99 -0.24
N LYS A 128 -20.63 -2.96 -1.39
CA LYS A 128 -21.25 -3.27 -2.69
C LYS A 128 -21.82 -4.69 -2.73
N LEU A 129 -21.08 -5.63 -2.15
CA LEU A 129 -21.54 -7.01 -1.99
C LEU A 129 -22.77 -7.06 -1.09
N LEU A 130 -22.72 -6.43 0.09
CA LEU A 130 -23.85 -6.38 1.03
C LEU A 130 -25.10 -5.75 0.40
N ASP A 131 -24.96 -4.62 -0.30
CA ASP A 131 -26.08 -3.92 -0.95
C ASP A 131 -26.69 -4.76 -2.09
N SER A 132 -25.87 -5.55 -2.80
CA SER A 132 -26.36 -6.46 -3.85
C SER A 132 -27.15 -7.64 -3.30
N TYR A 133 -26.77 -8.17 -2.12
CA TYR A 133 -27.42 -9.36 -1.54
C TYR A 133 -28.48 -9.03 -0.49
N PHE A 134 -28.39 -7.88 0.17
CA PHE A 134 -29.26 -7.45 1.27
C PHE A 134 -29.73 -5.98 1.10
N PRO A 135 -30.43 -5.64 0.01
CA PRO A 135 -30.86 -4.26 -0.26
C PRO A 135 -31.83 -3.70 0.79
N SER A 136 -32.45 -4.55 1.61
CA SER A 136 -33.35 -4.16 2.69
C SER A 136 -32.64 -3.62 3.95
N LEU A 137 -31.33 -3.87 4.13
CA LEU A 137 -30.59 -3.40 5.32
C LEU A 137 -30.39 -1.88 5.33
N GLN A 138 -30.27 -1.24 4.16
CA GLN A 138 -30.20 0.24 4.07
C GLN A 138 -31.58 0.90 4.26
N ASN A 139 -32.67 0.23 3.86
CA ASN A 139 -34.02 0.78 3.95
C ASN A 139 -34.62 0.75 5.37
N GLN A 140 -33.94 0.13 6.34
CA GLN A 140 -34.40 0.07 7.74
C GLN A 140 -33.96 1.27 8.60
N GLU A 141 -32.97 2.07 8.18
CA GLU A 141 -32.57 3.27 8.97
C GLU A 141 -33.45 4.51 8.69
N GLN A 142 -34.22 4.54 7.60
CA GLN A 142 -35.10 5.70 7.28
C GLN A 142 -36.60 5.45 7.51
N ASN A 143 -37.04 4.23 7.82
CA ASN A 143 -38.47 3.91 8.03
C ASN A 143 -38.78 3.46 9.47
N GLN A 144 -38.19 4.08 10.50
CA GLN A 144 -38.64 3.91 11.90
C GLN A 144 -39.69 4.95 12.36
N SER A 145 -40.31 5.66 11.43
CA SER A 145 -41.49 6.46 11.74
C SER A 145 -42.55 6.28 10.65
N THR A 146 -43.16 5.10 10.57
CA THR A 146 -44.62 4.89 10.41
C THR A 146 -44.89 3.38 10.45
N GLN A 147 -45.92 2.98 11.21
CA GLN A 147 -46.52 1.64 11.29
C GLN A 147 -45.98 0.68 12.38
N LYS A 148 -46.37 0.98 13.62
CA LYS A 148 -46.50 0.00 14.71
C LYS A 148 -47.73 -0.88 14.44
N ASP A 149 -47.61 -1.90 13.58
CA ASP A 149 -48.52 -3.05 13.66
C ASP A 149 -47.76 -4.11 14.44
N SER A 150 -47.83 -4.01 15.77
CA SER A 150 -47.09 -4.90 16.67
C SER A 150 -47.84 -6.21 16.78
N ILE A 151 -47.12 -7.33 16.74
CA ILE A 151 -47.59 -8.73 16.89
C ILE A 151 -48.37 -8.96 18.21
N PHE A 152 -48.39 -7.97 19.10
CA PHE A 152 -49.06 -7.96 20.40
C PHE A 152 -50.38 -7.16 20.41
N GLU A 153 -50.81 -6.61 19.28
CA GLU A 153 -52.05 -5.81 19.19
C GLU A 153 -53.31 -6.66 19.46
N GLU A 154 -53.22 -7.97 19.21
CA GLU A 154 -54.24 -8.96 19.57
C GLU A 154 -54.42 -9.09 21.09
N ILE A 155 -53.34 -8.94 21.88
CA ILE A 155 -53.41 -8.99 23.35
C ILE A 155 -53.97 -7.68 23.91
N SER A 156 -53.77 -6.57 23.21
CA SER A 156 -54.27 -5.25 23.64
C SER A 156 -55.79 -5.09 23.44
N HIS A 157 -56.39 -5.84 22.52
CA HIS A 157 -57.83 -5.80 22.31
C HIS A 157 -58.50 -6.91 23.12
N ASN A 158 -58.98 -6.56 24.30
CA ASN A 158 -59.80 -7.42 25.16
C ASN A 158 -61.17 -7.72 24.51
N LYS A 159 -61.20 -8.53 23.45
CA LYS A 159 -62.42 -9.14 22.91
C LYS A 159 -62.46 -10.60 23.39
N PRO A 160 -63.57 -11.06 23.99
CA PRO A 160 -63.72 -12.48 24.31
C PRO A 160 -63.68 -13.28 23.00
N GLN A 161 -62.69 -14.17 22.87
CA GLN A 161 -62.57 -15.09 21.74
C GLN A 161 -63.69 -16.13 21.80
N ASP A 162 -64.48 -16.21 20.73
CA ASP A 162 -65.34 -17.34 20.45
C ASP A 162 -64.44 -18.49 19.96
N HIS A 163 -64.19 -19.47 20.81
CA HIS A 163 -63.31 -20.59 20.45
C HIS A 163 -63.99 -21.47 19.41
N PRO A 164 -63.30 -21.85 18.32
CA PRO A 164 -63.89 -22.75 17.34
C PRO A 164 -64.05 -24.16 17.94
N LYS A 165 -65.23 -24.76 17.72
CA LYS A 165 -65.73 -26.01 18.33
C LYS A 165 -64.88 -27.28 18.14
N TYR A 166 -63.76 -27.23 17.45
CA TYR A 166 -62.91 -28.41 17.20
C TYR A 166 -61.79 -28.60 18.21
N LEU A 167 -61.72 -27.77 19.27
CA LEU A 167 -60.69 -27.84 20.32
C LEU A 167 -61.23 -28.34 21.68
N GLN A 168 -62.22 -29.23 21.69
CA GLN A 168 -62.57 -30.03 22.88
C GLN A 168 -62.41 -31.52 22.59
#